data_AF-A0A4Q5UKF0-F1
#
_entry.id   AF-A0A4Q5UKF0-F1
#
_cell.length_a   1.000
_cell.length_b   1.000
_cell.length_c   1.000
_cell.angle_alpha   90.00
_cell.angle_beta   90.00
_cell.angle_gamma   90.00
#
_symmetry.space_group_name_H-M   'P 1'
#
loop_
_entity.id
_entity.type
_entity.pdbx_description
1 polymer ?
#
loop_
_entity_poly.entity_id
_entity_poly.type
_entity_poly.pdbx_seq_one_letter_code
_entity_poly.pdbx_strand_id
1 'polypeptide(L)' 'MAINIRRAVKDDCPGMMDLIKELALYEKAPEQVTVKLEHFVESGFGGNPVWWAFVA' A
#
# COMPACT_ATOMS: atom_id res chain seq x y z
N MET A 1 24.32 -4.96 0.42
CA MET A 1 23.21 -4.24 1.08
C MET A 1 22.34 -5.29 1.75
N ALA A 2 22.04 -5.13 3.04
CA ALA A 2 21.08 -6.00 3.73
C ALA A 2 19.69 -5.34 3.63
N ILE A 3 18.72 -6.07 3.08
CA ILE A 3 17.33 -5.62 2.99
C ILE A 3 16.60 -6.17 4.22
N ASN A 4 15.88 -5.30 4.95
CA ASN A 4 15.16 -5.70 6.16
C ASN A 4 13.65 -5.73 5.92
N ILE A 5 13.10 -6.92 5.76
CA ILE A 5 11.66 -7.12 5.59
C ILE A 5 10.97 -7.02 6.95
N ARG A 6 10.05 -6.06 7.08
CA ARG A 6 9.30 -5.79 8.31
C ARG A 6 7.82 -5.56 8.03
N ARG A 7 7.00 -5.62 9.07
CA ARG A 7 5.59 -5.21 9.01
C ARG A 7 5.51 -3.73 8.63
N ALA A 8 4.57 -3.40 7.76
CA ALA A 8 4.26 -2.01 7.43
C ALA A 8 3.69 -1.26 8.65
N VAL A 9 4.03 0.01 8.75
CA VAL A 9 3.39 0.99 9.64
C VAL A 9 2.63 2.01 8.80
N LYS A 10 1.75 2.81 9.43
CA LYS A 10 0.91 3.79 8.74
C LYS A 10 1.69 4.75 7.84
N ASP A 11 2.90 5.12 8.25
CA ASP A 11 3.77 6.05 7.50
C ASP A 11 4.32 5.44 6.20
N ASP A 12 4.27 4.11 6.03
CA ASP A 12 4.67 3.44 4.79
C ASP A 12 3.58 3.53 3.69
N CYS A 13 2.33 3.88 4.05
CA CYS A 13 1.20 3.86 3.11
C CYS A 13 1.39 4.71 1.85
N PRO A 14 1.97 5.94 1.89
CA PRO A 14 2.21 6.71 0.67
C PRO A 14 3.14 5.98 -0.31
N GLY A 15 4.26 5.45 0.17
CA GLY A 15 5.20 4.70 -0.68
C GLY A 15 4.60 3.41 -1.22
N MET A 16 3.81 2.70 -0.39
CA MET A 16 3.07 1.52 -0.85
C MET A 16 2.05 1.87 -1.95
N MET A 17 1.36 3.01 -1.82
CA MET A 17 0.38 3.47 -2.82
C MET A 17 1.05 3.78 -4.16
N ASP A 18 2.27 4.32 -4.14
CA ASP A 18 3.04 4.58 -5.35
C ASP A 18 3.42 3.26 -6.04
N LEU A 19 3.91 2.26 -5.30
CA LEU A 19 4.20 0.92 -5.84
C LEU A 19 2.96 0.23 -6.42
N ILE A 20 1.79 0.36 -5.76
CA ILE A 20 0.51 -0.18 -6.26
C ILE A 20 0.14 0.48 -7.60
N LYS A 21 0.32 1.80 -7.73
CA LYS A 21 0.06 2.53 -8.98
C LYS A 21 1.05 2.14 -10.09
N GLU A 22 2.33 1.97 -9.76
CA GLU A 22 3.34 1.49 -10.70
C GLU A 22 3.00 0.09 -11.20
N LEU A 23 2.56 -0.81 -10.31
CA LEU A 23 2.08 -2.14 -10.68
C LEU A 23 0.87 -2.06 -11.62
N ALA A 24 -0.13 -1.26 -11.28
CA ALA A 24 -1.32 -1.10 -12.12
C ALA A 24 -0.99 -0.53 -13.52
N LEU A 25 -0.01 0.38 -13.60
CA LEU A 25 0.50 0.88 -14.88
C LEU A 25 1.17 -0.24 -15.68
N TYR A 26 2.03 -1.05 -15.05
CA TYR A 26 2.68 -2.20 -15.67
C TYR A 26 1.66 -3.21 -16.21
N GLU A 27 0.58 -3.45 -15.45
CA GLU A 27 -0.53 -4.33 -15.84
C GLU A 27 -1.48 -3.71 -16.87
N LYS A 28 -1.21 -2.47 -17.33
CA LYS A 28 -2.06 -1.71 -18.28
C LYS A 28 -3.49 -1.46 -17.79
N ALA A 29 -3.65 -1.32 -16.48
CA ALA A 29 -4.93 -1.08 -15.81
C ALA A 29 -4.85 0.01 -14.71
N PRO A 30 -4.21 1.18 -14.96
CA PRO A 30 -4.02 2.22 -13.94
C PRO A 30 -5.34 2.78 -13.38
N GLU A 31 -6.42 2.75 -14.16
CA GLU A 31 -7.74 3.22 -13.77
C GLU A 31 -8.43 2.33 -12.73
N GLN A 32 -7.94 1.11 -12.52
CA GLN A 32 -8.46 0.20 -11.50
C GLN A 32 -8.00 0.58 -10.08
N VAL A 33 -6.99 1.45 -9.95
CA VAL A 33 -6.57 2.02 -8.67
C VAL A 33 -7.56 3.11 -8.25
N THR A 34 -8.71 2.68 -7.77
CA THR A 34 -9.81 3.55 -7.33
C THR A 34 -9.75 3.92 -5.85
N VAL A 35 -8.90 3.23 -5.08
CA VAL A 35 -8.73 3.45 -3.65
C VAL A 35 -8.07 4.80 -3.36
N LYS A 36 -8.63 5.57 -2.43
CA LYS A 36 -8.01 6.80 -1.92
C LYS A 36 -7.04 6.49 -0.78
N LEU A 37 -6.00 7.29 -0.62
CA LEU A 37 -4.97 7.07 0.41
C LEU A 37 -5.57 7.03 1.82
N GLU A 38 -6.53 7.90 2.13
CA GLU A 38 -7.16 7.96 3.45
C GLU A 38 -7.93 6.68 3.75
N HIS A 39 -8.68 6.16 2.77
CA HIS A 39 -9.41 4.90 2.91
C HIS A 39 -8.45 3.72 3.03
N PHE A 40 -7.37 3.71 2.23
CA PHE A 40 -6.35 2.67 2.29
C PHE A 40 -5.72 2.57 3.69
N VAL A 41 -5.35 3.71 4.27
CA VAL A 41 -4.82 3.81 5.63
C VAL A 41 -5.83 3.31 6.67
N GLU A 42 -7.09 3.78 6.61
CA GLU A 42 -8.13 3.37 7.56
C GLU A 42 -8.41 1.86 7.48
N SER A 43 -8.42 1.29 6.27
CA SER A 43 -8.62 -0.14 6.07
C SER A 43 -7.45 -1.01 6.56
N GLY A 44 -6.25 -0.46 6.76
CA GLY A 44 -5.08 -1.21 7.25
C GLY A 44 -4.76 -0.97 8.72
N PHE A 45 -5.07 0.22 9.22
CA PHE A 45 -4.64 0.69 10.55
C PHE A 45 -5.77 1.32 11.38
N GLY A 46 -6.99 1.36 10.86
CA GLY A 46 -8.17 1.83 11.59
C GLY A 46 -8.69 0.82 12.60
N GLY A 47 -9.90 1.05 13.11
CA GLY A 47 -10.48 0.24 14.19
C GLY A 47 -10.77 -1.22 13.80
N ASN A 48 -10.98 -1.49 12.51
CA ASN A 48 -11.26 -2.83 11.95
C ASN A 48 -10.41 -3.07 10.69
N PRO A 49 -9.12 -3.42 10.83
CA PRO A 49 -8.24 -3.59 9.69
C PRO A 49 -8.62 -4.83 8.87
N VAL A 50 -8.57 -4.71 7.55
CA VAL A 50 -8.93 -5.76 6.57
C VAL A 50 -7.75 -6.20 5.71
N TRP A 51 -6.60 -5.54 5.82
CA TRP A 51 -5.37 -5.93 5.14
C TRP A 51 -4.12 -5.66 5.99
N TRP A 52 -3.02 -6.34 5.65
CA TRP A 52 -1.68 -6.14 6.23
C TRP A 52 -0.61 -6.27 5.15
N ALA A 53 0.56 -5.69 5.39
CA ALA A 53 1.67 -5.72 4.43
C ALA A 53 3.04 -5.88 5.10
N PHE A 54 4.01 -6.29 4.28
CA PHE A 54 5.43 -6.25 4.57
C PHE A 54 6.11 -5.25 3.63
N VAL A 55 7.11 -4.54 4.15
CA VAL A 55 7.91 -3.54 3.43
C VAL A 55 9.39 -3.79 3.70
N ALA A 56 10.26 -3.19 2.89
CA ALA A 56 11.72 -3.39 2.90
C ALA A 56 12.47 -2.06 2.82
#